data_AF-F2IJ83-F1
#
_entry.id   AF-F2IJ83-F1
#
_cell.length_a   1.000
_cell.length_b   1.000
_cell.length_c   1.000
_cell.angle_alpha   90.00
_cell.angle_beta   90.00
_cell.angle_gamma   90.00
#
_symmetry.space_group_name_H-M   'P 1'
#
loop_
_entity.id
_entity.type
_entity.pdbx_description
1 polymer ?
#
loop_
_entity_poly.entity_id
_entity_poly.type
_entity_poly.pdbx_seq_one_letter_code
_entity_poly.pdbx_strand_id
1 'polypeptide(L)'
;MTSTITFDALLDEINTGYDHPQTDRNKYENWLFNKFGECIEVNVIRWRNKQTQKKIKIVESFVQVHPTAKAYLSPSVQGVLLDFDVPVSQEILKVLNVAPEQFLSFQKPLKQASDTVLVLSSSHWSKISFEELRFVYFSNRFLELEKQCYTFLKETINACKEKHLYSAIRKIQRTLLTWSIDVIQLFHLDRLTRSRSIKLYDKTSIFALGYDCLENILVHLERFYSKYLDRELFVPFNVISSRVNCLKPRVERLKLNIISQYYDAEFLEALFQPLLLVSNVNPKNRLTYHQLMFIECFTNKLLRFFAKENQKANSIELLHGYLIEMNYNNPSYFTYLAFKFSEELSKLPSLESKQHTLYSWLKSVNQIVASNEVQYDRNVVSLKSSVIGWLEEEIWFLKSTCPVHLQLPNEPSSANVNQSEKVKMNCSVSELALLVRMLSETDLVSSKTHRELMEQITDNFQTSKVQDISIKSLSNKYYEPDTNTINAIKEKVIQMLNKLNHL
;
A
#
# COMPACT_ATOMS: atom_id res chain seq x y z
N MET A 1 25.30 -17.07 11.01
CA MET A 1 26.25 -16.22 11.76
C MET A 1 25.44 -15.06 12.33
N THR A 2 24.62 -15.27 13.37
CA THR A 2 24.92 -15.12 14.82
C THR A 2 25.42 -13.73 15.24
N SER A 3 24.64 -12.69 14.92
CA SER A 3 24.40 -11.60 15.86
C SER A 3 23.10 -11.91 16.62
N THR A 4 23.26 -12.33 17.88
CA THR A 4 22.31 -13.02 18.77
C THR A 4 21.40 -12.07 19.55
N ILE A 5 20.75 -11.13 18.87
CA ILE A 5 19.73 -10.29 19.52
C ILE A 5 18.55 -10.19 18.58
N THR A 6 17.55 -11.01 18.84
CA THR A 6 16.24 -10.86 18.21
C THR A 6 15.48 -9.74 18.91
N PHE A 7 14.60 -9.07 18.18
CA PHE A 7 13.71 -8.08 18.78
C PHE A 7 12.89 -8.68 19.92
N ASP A 8 12.43 -9.93 19.74
CA ASP A 8 11.71 -10.70 20.75
C ASP A 8 12.52 -10.87 22.06
N ALA A 9 13.82 -11.16 21.96
CA ALA A 9 14.68 -11.29 23.13
C ALA A 9 14.80 -9.97 23.91
N LEU A 10 14.80 -8.82 23.22
CA LEU A 10 14.77 -7.52 23.88
C LEU A 10 13.41 -7.25 24.54
N LEU A 11 12.30 -7.61 23.90
CA LEU A 11 10.97 -7.47 24.50
C LEU A 11 10.83 -8.34 25.76
N ASP A 12 11.30 -9.59 25.70
CA ASP A 12 11.31 -10.51 26.84
C ASP A 12 12.17 -9.94 27.98
N GLU A 13 13.37 -9.43 27.67
CA GLU A 13 14.27 -8.81 28.65
C GLU A 13 13.62 -7.59 29.32
N ILE A 14 12.90 -6.75 28.56
CA ILE A 14 12.16 -5.62 29.13
C ILE A 14 11.06 -6.13 30.09
N ASN A 15 10.32 -7.18 29.70
CA ASN A 15 9.27 -7.73 30.56
C ASN A 15 9.83 -8.33 31.85
N THR A 16 10.83 -9.20 31.75
CA THR A 16 11.45 -9.84 32.93
C THR A 16 12.16 -8.82 33.84
N GLY A 17 12.84 -7.82 33.25
CA GLY A 17 13.64 -6.85 33.98
C GLY A 17 12.85 -5.70 34.61
N TYR A 18 11.58 -5.52 34.26
CA TYR A 18 10.67 -4.63 34.99
C TYR A 18 10.09 -5.29 36.24
N ASP A 19 9.81 -6.59 36.17
CA ASP A 19 9.14 -7.32 37.25
C ASP A 19 10.12 -7.76 38.37
N HIS A 20 11.44 -7.79 38.08
CA HIS A 20 12.50 -8.18 39.04
C HIS A 20 13.71 -7.20 39.09
N PRO A 21 13.59 -6.04 39.77
CA PRO A 21 14.54 -4.92 39.62
C PRO A 21 15.93 -5.08 40.27
N GLN A 22 16.11 -5.93 41.29
CA GLN A 22 17.38 -5.97 42.05
C GLN A 22 18.47 -6.84 41.41
N THR A 23 18.10 -7.81 40.56
CA THR A 23 19.05 -8.75 39.91
C THR A 23 19.72 -8.18 38.66
N ASP A 24 19.21 -7.08 38.09
CA ASP A 24 19.61 -6.63 36.74
C ASP A 24 20.51 -5.38 36.71
N ARG A 25 20.73 -4.67 37.82
CA ARG A 25 21.52 -3.43 37.80
C ARG A 25 22.96 -3.65 37.34
N ASN A 26 23.65 -4.62 37.94
CA ASN A 26 25.04 -4.94 37.58
C ASN A 26 25.15 -5.36 36.11
N LYS A 27 24.14 -6.04 35.56
CA LYS A 27 24.10 -6.43 34.15
C LYS A 27 24.14 -5.20 33.24
N TYR A 28 23.28 -4.21 33.49
CA TYR A 28 23.22 -2.99 32.68
C TYR A 28 24.46 -2.10 32.86
N GLU A 29 24.96 -1.94 34.08
CA GLU A 29 26.18 -1.19 34.35
C GLU A 29 27.40 -1.81 33.66
N ASN A 30 27.59 -3.12 33.80
CA ASN A 30 28.70 -3.83 33.16
C ASN A 30 28.62 -3.74 31.65
N TRP A 31 27.42 -3.86 31.06
CA TRP A 31 27.26 -3.72 29.62
C TRP A 31 27.61 -2.32 29.12
N LEU A 32 27.10 -1.28 29.80
CA LEU A 32 27.36 0.12 29.44
C LEU A 32 28.84 0.47 29.61
N PHE A 33 29.47 0.01 30.70
CA PHE A 33 30.89 0.19 30.95
C PHE A 33 31.76 -0.50 29.90
N ASN A 34 31.48 -1.77 29.58
CA ASN A 34 32.21 -2.51 28.56
C ASN A 34 32.07 -1.87 27.16
N LYS A 35 30.93 -1.23 26.88
CA LYS A 35 30.64 -0.64 25.58
C LYS A 35 31.20 0.78 25.42
N PHE A 36 31.08 1.61 26.45
CA PHE A 36 31.33 3.05 26.38
C PHE A 36 32.41 3.56 27.33
N GLY A 37 32.91 2.70 28.23
CA GLY A 37 33.86 3.08 29.28
C GLY A 37 33.19 3.79 30.45
N GLU A 38 33.85 4.82 30.96
CA GLU A 38 33.32 5.62 32.06
C GLU A 38 32.03 6.36 31.69
N CYS A 39 31.19 6.62 32.70
CA CYS A 39 29.98 7.38 32.49
C CYS A 39 30.34 8.86 32.32
N ILE A 40 29.97 9.46 31.18
CA ILE A 40 30.14 10.89 30.94
C ILE A 40 28.79 11.57 31.09
N GLU A 41 28.69 12.51 32.03
CA GLU A 41 27.52 13.36 32.22
C GLU A 41 27.65 14.64 31.38
N VAL A 42 26.55 15.05 30.76
CA VAL A 42 26.45 16.21 29.88
C VAL A 42 25.43 17.17 30.47
N ASN A 43 25.93 18.32 30.94
CA ASN A 43 25.11 19.39 31.47
C ASN A 43 24.95 20.50 30.43
N VAL A 44 23.71 20.76 30.01
CA VAL A 44 23.34 21.86 29.11
C VAL A 44 23.06 23.10 29.94
N ILE A 45 23.90 24.12 29.80
CA ILE A 45 23.84 25.34 30.60
C ILE A 45 23.50 26.52 29.71
N ARG A 46 22.56 27.35 30.17
CA ARG A 46 22.35 28.68 29.61
C ARG A 46 23.04 29.72 30.48
N TRP A 47 23.97 30.46 29.89
CA TRP A 47 24.78 31.47 30.54
C TRP A 47 24.54 32.85 29.92
N ARG A 48 23.87 33.74 30.66
CA ARG A 48 23.66 35.13 30.23
C ARG A 48 24.61 36.07 30.97
N ASN A 49 25.42 36.79 30.22
CA ASN A 49 26.26 37.87 30.73
C ASN A 49 25.58 39.23 30.43
N LYS A 50 24.80 39.76 31.37
CA LYS A 50 24.34 41.17 31.34
C LYS A 50 24.94 41.91 32.53
N GLN A 51 25.37 43.14 32.30
CA GLN A 51 26.26 44.00 33.11
C GLN A 51 25.99 44.11 34.64
N THR A 52 24.92 43.55 35.18
CA THR A 52 24.61 43.63 36.62
C THR A 52 24.13 42.33 37.29
N GLN A 53 23.91 41.22 36.57
CA GLN A 53 23.60 39.91 37.17
C GLN A 53 24.01 38.76 36.23
N LYS A 54 25.01 37.96 36.64
CA LYS A 54 25.31 36.67 36.02
C LYS A 54 24.21 35.67 36.40
N LYS A 55 23.50 35.11 35.42
CA LYS A 55 22.51 34.04 35.66
C LYS A 55 22.93 32.79 34.91
N ILE A 56 23.32 31.77 35.67
CA ILE A 56 23.57 30.40 35.20
C ILE A 56 22.29 29.61 35.43
N LYS A 57 21.76 28.99 34.37
CA LYS A 57 20.61 28.08 34.48
C LYS A 57 20.94 26.75 33.81
N ILE A 58 20.79 25.67 34.57
CA ILE A 58 20.82 24.32 34.01
C ILE A 58 19.52 24.13 33.22
N VAL A 59 19.67 23.90 31.93
CA VAL A 59 18.55 23.63 31.02
C VAL A 59 18.21 22.14 31.07
N GLU A 60 19.23 21.30 31.06
CA GLU A 60 19.08 19.85 30.99
C GLU A 60 20.36 19.15 31.46
N SER A 61 20.23 18.00 32.13
CA SER A 61 21.34 17.04 32.35
C SER A 61 20.94 15.65 31.84
N PHE A 62 21.89 14.93 31.27
CA PHE A 62 21.77 13.55 30.79
C PHE A 62 23.17 12.94 30.59
N VAL A 63 23.25 11.62 30.50
CA VAL A 63 24.51 10.95 30.13
C VAL A 63 24.78 11.00 28.62
N GLN A 64 26.05 11.03 28.21
CA GLN A 64 26.47 11.19 26.81
C GLN A 64 25.85 10.16 25.85
N VAL A 65 25.59 8.95 26.33
CA VAL A 65 25.01 7.84 25.55
C VAL A 65 23.48 7.86 25.52
N HIS A 66 22.85 8.84 26.17
CA HIS A 66 21.40 9.03 26.17
C HIS A 66 20.92 9.54 24.79
N PRO A 67 19.75 9.12 24.28
CA PRO A 67 19.22 9.58 22.99
C PRO A 67 19.17 11.11 22.81
N THR A 68 18.88 11.86 23.87
CA THR A 68 18.90 13.33 23.91
C THR A 68 20.23 13.94 23.49
N ALA A 69 21.35 13.24 23.74
CA ALA A 69 22.68 13.72 23.40
C ALA A 69 22.83 14.03 21.90
N LYS A 70 22.12 13.32 21.01
CA LYS A 70 22.12 13.57 19.56
C LYS A 70 21.67 14.98 19.16
N ALA A 71 20.89 15.65 20.01
CA ALA A 71 20.45 17.04 19.75
C ALA A 71 21.54 18.08 20.05
N TYR A 72 22.55 17.71 20.85
CA TYR A 72 23.55 18.62 21.40
C TYR A 72 24.99 18.26 20.97
N LEU A 73 25.32 16.97 20.86
CA LEU A 73 26.66 16.45 20.56
C LEU A 73 26.74 15.83 19.16
N SER A 74 27.84 16.11 18.45
CA SER A 74 28.14 15.50 17.14
C SER A 74 28.57 14.03 17.28
N PRO A 75 28.16 13.12 16.37
CA PRO A 75 28.65 11.74 16.35
C PRO A 75 30.11 11.61 15.86
N SER A 76 30.59 12.61 15.13
CA SER A 76 31.93 12.62 14.52
C SER A 76 32.54 14.01 14.69
N VAL A 77 33.77 14.05 15.20
CA VAL A 77 34.56 15.23 15.55
C VAL A 77 34.24 15.77 16.96
N GLN A 78 35.28 15.75 17.80
CA GLN A 78 35.35 16.42 19.11
C GLN A 78 34.69 17.80 18.99
N GLY A 79 33.68 18.08 19.82
CA GLY A 79 32.95 19.34 19.76
C GLY A 79 33.90 20.55 19.86
N VAL A 80 33.48 21.69 19.31
CA VAL A 80 34.27 22.92 19.40
C VAL A 80 34.48 23.24 20.88
N LEU A 81 35.72 23.09 21.33
CA LEU A 81 36.13 23.37 22.70
C LEU A 81 35.98 24.86 22.97
N LEU A 82 35.49 25.18 24.16
CA LEU A 82 35.35 26.52 24.66
C LEU A 82 36.37 26.76 25.76
N ASP A 83 37.22 27.75 25.57
CA ASP A 83 38.08 28.26 26.64
C ASP A 83 37.36 29.43 27.32
N PHE A 84 37.02 29.24 28.59
CA PHE A 84 36.52 30.30 29.46
C PHE A 84 37.63 30.80 30.37
N ASP A 85 37.54 32.06 30.80
CA ASP A 85 38.39 32.56 31.87
C ASP A 85 38.23 31.70 33.14
N VAL A 86 39.34 31.43 33.85
CA VAL A 86 39.38 30.58 35.05
C VAL A 86 38.32 30.93 36.10
N PRO A 87 38.00 32.21 36.39
CA PRO A 87 36.94 32.53 37.34
C PRO A 87 35.55 32.10 36.87
N VAL A 88 35.29 32.18 35.55
CA VAL A 88 33.99 31.83 34.95
C VAL A 88 33.80 30.32 34.93
N SER A 89 34.84 29.56 34.59
CA SER A 89 34.79 28.10 34.63
C SER A 89 34.57 27.58 36.06
N GLN A 90 35.26 28.14 37.06
CA GLN A 90 35.05 27.79 38.47
C GLN A 90 33.64 28.13 38.98
N GLU A 91 33.07 29.26 38.55
CA GLU A 91 31.69 29.65 38.90
C GLU A 91 30.68 28.64 38.33
N ILE A 92 30.87 28.20 37.09
CA ILE A 92 30.01 27.21 36.43
C ILE A 92 30.13 25.84 37.11
N LEU A 93 31.35 25.36 37.39
CA LEU A 93 31.57 24.06 38.03
C LEU A 93 31.00 23.99 39.46
N LYS A 94 31.08 25.09 40.21
CA LYS A 94 30.45 25.20 41.54
C LYS A 94 28.93 25.07 41.46
N VAL A 95 28.29 25.73 40.48
CA VAL A 95 26.83 25.64 40.30
C VAL A 95 26.37 24.23 39.92
N LEU A 96 27.20 23.49 39.16
CA LEU A 96 26.93 22.10 38.78
C LEU A 96 27.31 21.08 39.85
N ASN A 97 27.99 21.48 40.92
CA ASN A 97 28.56 20.59 41.93
C ASN A 97 29.51 19.52 41.32
N VAL A 98 30.29 19.90 40.30
CA VAL A 98 31.25 19.03 39.62
C VAL A 98 32.64 19.28 40.21
N ALA A 99 33.30 18.23 40.70
CA ALA A 99 34.67 18.33 41.20
C ALA A 99 35.64 18.66 40.04
N PRO A 100 36.70 19.47 40.27
CA PRO A 100 37.68 19.80 39.23
C PRO A 100 38.29 18.57 38.54
N GLU A 101 38.47 17.48 39.29
CA GLU A 101 39.02 16.20 38.81
C GLU A 101 38.04 15.43 37.89
N GLN A 102 36.73 15.69 38.02
CA GLN A 102 35.70 15.08 37.19
C GLN A 102 35.45 15.89 35.91
N PHE A 103 35.88 17.14 35.84
CA PHE A 103 35.64 17.98 34.67
C PHE A 103 36.46 17.51 33.46
N LEU A 104 35.81 17.39 32.30
CA LEU A 104 36.44 16.96 31.06
C LEU A 104 36.62 18.12 30.08
N SER A 105 35.52 18.79 29.70
CA SER A 105 35.58 19.89 28.72
C SER A 105 34.32 20.75 28.69
N PHE A 106 34.46 21.98 28.19
CA PHE A 106 33.35 22.81 27.72
C PHE A 106 33.21 22.67 26.20
N GLN A 107 31.99 22.48 25.70
CA GLN A 107 31.72 22.35 24.26
C GLN A 107 30.55 23.24 23.81
N LYS A 108 30.60 23.69 22.56
CA LYS A 108 29.43 24.32 21.91
C LYS A 108 28.40 23.25 21.50
N PRO A 109 27.09 23.49 21.72
CA PRO A 109 26.06 22.59 21.23
C PRO A 109 25.92 22.66 19.70
N LEU A 110 25.48 21.56 19.08
CA LEU A 110 25.17 21.46 17.64
C LEU A 110 24.21 22.56 17.15
N LYS A 111 23.11 22.78 17.89
CA LYS A 111 22.18 23.89 17.63
C LYS A 111 22.71 25.14 18.31
N GLN A 112 23.27 26.05 17.53
CA GLN A 112 23.77 27.34 18.03
C GLN A 112 22.62 28.15 18.62
N ALA A 113 22.49 28.12 19.95
CA ALA A 113 21.75 29.11 20.71
C ALA A 113 22.77 30.05 21.35
N SER A 114 22.66 31.35 21.05
CA SER A 114 23.40 32.37 21.80
C SER A 114 23.15 32.11 23.28
N ASP A 115 24.22 31.99 24.07
CA ASP A 115 24.20 31.74 25.52
C ASP A 115 24.11 30.26 25.97
N THR A 116 24.30 29.25 25.11
CA THR A 116 24.29 27.83 25.56
C THR A 116 25.66 27.18 25.51
N VAL A 117 26.04 26.49 26.59
CA VAL A 117 27.32 25.79 26.77
C VAL A 117 27.05 24.38 27.27
N LEU A 118 27.80 23.40 26.78
CA LEU A 118 27.80 22.03 27.29
C LEU A 118 28.98 21.86 28.24
N VAL A 119 28.75 21.25 29.40
CA VAL A 119 29.78 20.87 30.36
C VAL A 119 29.80 19.36 30.44
N LEU A 120 30.94 18.76 30.09
CA LEU A 120 31.15 17.32 30.17
C LEU A 120 31.96 17.00 31.42
N SER A 121 31.50 16.01 32.18
CA SER A 121 32.18 15.52 33.38
C SER A 121 32.16 14.00 33.48
N SER A 122 33.25 13.40 33.95
CA SER A 122 33.32 11.98 34.31
C SER A 122 32.49 11.71 35.58
N SER A 123 31.78 10.59 35.55
CA SER A 123 30.88 10.11 36.58
C SER A 123 30.90 8.57 36.60
N HIS A 124 30.14 7.97 37.52
CA HIS A 124 30.00 6.52 37.60
C HIS A 124 28.58 6.09 37.26
N TRP A 125 28.44 4.96 36.54
CA TRP A 125 27.13 4.38 36.21
C TRP A 125 26.26 4.10 37.44
N SER A 126 26.89 3.86 38.60
CA SER A 126 26.25 3.68 39.90
C SER A 126 25.54 4.92 40.44
N LYS A 127 25.91 6.13 39.99
CA LYS A 127 25.27 7.40 40.40
C LYS A 127 23.96 7.67 39.66
N ILE A 128 23.73 7.00 38.53
CA ILE A 128 22.52 7.19 37.73
C ILE A 128 21.35 6.43 38.37
N SER A 129 20.14 6.98 38.26
CA SER A 129 18.93 6.26 38.67
C SER A 129 18.79 4.93 37.91
N PHE A 130 18.25 3.90 38.57
CA PHE A 130 18.12 2.59 37.91
C PHE A 130 17.19 2.62 36.68
N GLU A 131 16.19 3.50 36.69
CA GLU A 131 15.27 3.72 35.58
C GLU A 131 15.99 4.32 34.37
N GLU A 132 16.77 5.37 34.59
CA GLU A 132 17.57 6.00 33.53
C GLU A 132 18.66 5.05 33.00
N LEU A 133 19.30 4.27 33.87
CA LEU A 133 20.28 3.26 33.46
C LEU A 133 19.65 2.22 32.51
N ARG A 134 18.46 1.71 32.85
CA ARG A 134 17.69 0.78 31.99
C ARG A 134 17.33 1.42 30.67
N PHE A 135 16.78 2.63 30.71
CA PHE A 135 16.39 3.37 29.51
C PHE A 135 17.58 3.55 28.56
N VAL A 136 18.72 3.97 29.09
CA VAL A 136 19.96 4.16 28.32
C VAL A 136 20.46 2.84 27.75
N TYR A 137 20.47 1.76 28.54
CA TYR A 137 20.82 0.42 28.07
C TYR A 137 19.95 0.02 26.86
N PHE A 138 18.62 -0.04 27.02
CA PHE A 138 17.72 -0.47 25.95
C PHE A 138 17.78 0.44 24.73
N SER A 139 17.90 1.77 24.91
CA SER A 139 18.05 2.71 23.80
C SER A 139 19.26 2.39 22.91
N ASN A 140 20.37 1.98 23.52
CA ASN A 140 21.58 1.61 22.79
C ASN A 140 21.48 0.20 22.19
N ARG A 141 20.79 -0.74 22.86
CA ARG A 141 20.50 -2.08 22.31
C ARG A 141 19.62 -2.01 21.05
N PHE A 142 18.58 -1.19 21.07
CA PHE A 142 17.75 -0.94 19.88
C PHE A 142 18.55 -0.27 18.77
N LEU A 143 19.44 0.69 19.09
CA LEU A 143 20.32 1.29 18.08
C LEU A 143 21.31 0.28 17.47
N GLU A 144 21.81 -0.69 18.24
CA GLU A 144 22.61 -1.80 17.71
C GLU A 144 21.79 -2.68 16.76
N LEU A 145 20.54 -3.00 17.13
CA LEU A 145 19.62 -3.76 16.29
C LEU A 145 19.36 -3.06 14.95
N GLU A 146 19.07 -1.74 14.95
CA GLU A 146 18.92 -0.96 13.73
C GLU A 146 20.14 -1.10 12.80
N LYS A 147 21.35 -0.92 13.35
CA LYS A 147 22.61 -1.02 12.58
C LYS A 147 22.84 -2.42 12.04
N GLN A 148 22.53 -3.46 12.82
CA GLN A 148 22.62 -4.85 12.38
C GLN A 148 21.65 -5.11 11.22
N CYS A 149 20.39 -4.65 11.33
CA CYS A 149 19.41 -4.76 10.27
C CYS A 149 19.87 -4.04 8.98
N TYR A 150 20.43 -2.84 9.08
CA TYR A 150 20.95 -2.11 7.92
C TYR A 150 22.11 -2.84 7.24
N THR A 151 23.02 -3.40 8.04
CA THR A 151 24.17 -4.18 7.53
C THR A 151 23.68 -5.45 6.82
N PHE A 152 22.76 -6.18 7.45
CA PHE A 152 22.14 -7.37 6.88
C PHE A 152 21.40 -7.08 5.57
N LEU A 153 20.65 -5.97 5.49
CA LEU A 153 19.98 -5.55 4.26
C LEU A 153 20.98 -5.28 3.13
N LYS A 154 22.08 -4.58 3.44
CA LYS A 154 23.15 -4.29 2.48
C LYS A 154 23.83 -5.56 1.96
N GLU A 155 24.13 -6.50 2.86
CA GLU A 155 24.71 -7.80 2.50
C GLU A 155 23.74 -8.64 1.66
N THR A 156 22.45 -8.63 2.00
CA THR A 156 21.42 -9.36 1.26
C THR A 156 21.30 -8.88 -0.19
N ILE A 157 21.40 -7.58 -0.46
CA ILE A 157 21.45 -7.06 -1.84
C ILE A 157 22.64 -7.63 -2.60
N ASN A 158 23.84 -7.55 -1.99
CA ASN A 158 25.08 -7.92 -2.65
C ASN A 158 25.12 -9.43 -2.99
N ALA A 159 24.45 -10.26 -2.20
CA ALA A 159 24.47 -11.71 -2.36
C ALA A 159 23.34 -12.27 -3.25
N CYS A 160 22.23 -11.55 -3.44
CA CYS A 160 21.01 -12.12 -4.03
C CYS A 160 20.72 -11.65 -5.46
N LYS A 161 20.24 -12.57 -6.31
CA LYS A 161 19.58 -12.25 -7.59
C LYS A 161 18.24 -11.55 -7.34
N GLU A 162 17.77 -10.73 -8.30
CA GLU A 162 16.59 -9.84 -8.15
C GLU A 162 15.32 -10.54 -7.60
N LYS A 163 15.01 -11.76 -8.05
CA LYS A 163 13.84 -12.53 -7.56
C LYS A 163 13.95 -12.90 -6.07
N HIS A 164 15.14 -13.24 -5.57
CA HIS A 164 15.35 -13.57 -4.15
C HIS A 164 15.30 -12.31 -3.28
N LEU A 165 15.68 -11.16 -3.84
CA LEU A 165 15.62 -9.86 -3.16
C LEU A 165 14.18 -9.45 -2.83
N TYR A 166 13.22 -9.66 -3.74
CA TYR A 166 11.79 -9.44 -3.46
C TYR A 166 11.30 -10.28 -2.27
N SER A 167 11.59 -11.58 -2.26
CA SER A 167 11.15 -12.47 -1.18
C SER A 167 11.78 -12.09 0.16
N ALA A 168 13.08 -11.80 0.17
CA ALA A 168 13.81 -11.43 1.39
C ALA A 168 13.29 -10.12 1.99
N ILE A 169 13.17 -9.06 1.19
CA ILE A 169 12.71 -7.75 1.67
C ILE A 169 11.27 -7.82 2.17
N ARG A 170 10.38 -8.52 1.45
CA ARG A 170 8.99 -8.70 1.89
C ARG A 170 8.88 -9.50 3.18
N LYS A 171 9.73 -10.52 3.36
CA LYS A 171 9.80 -11.27 4.62
C LYS A 171 10.19 -10.36 5.77
N ILE A 172 11.25 -9.56 5.60
CA ILE A 172 11.70 -8.59 6.62
C ILE A 172 10.60 -7.57 6.92
N GLN A 173 9.98 -6.99 5.89
CA GLN A 173 8.89 -6.02 6.04
C GLN A 173 7.72 -6.61 6.85
N ARG A 174 7.30 -7.84 6.55
CA ARG A 174 6.24 -8.53 7.31
C ARG A 174 6.64 -8.76 8.76
N THR A 175 7.85 -9.27 9.02
CA THR A 175 8.35 -9.49 10.38
C THR A 175 8.38 -8.20 11.20
N LEU A 176 8.90 -7.10 10.63
CA LEU A 176 8.95 -5.80 11.31
C LEU A 176 7.55 -5.26 11.62
N LEU A 177 6.59 -5.45 10.72
CA LEU A 177 5.21 -5.04 10.95
C LEU A 177 4.51 -5.91 11.99
N THR A 178 4.74 -7.22 12.01
CA THR A 178 4.27 -8.11 13.07
C THR A 178 4.78 -7.63 14.42
N TRP A 179 6.10 -7.43 14.57
CA TRP A 179 6.67 -6.89 15.79
C TRP A 179 6.12 -5.51 16.17
N SER A 180 5.82 -4.66 15.19
CA SER A 180 5.21 -3.34 15.44
C SER A 180 3.80 -3.48 16.01
N ILE A 181 3.02 -4.43 15.49
CA ILE A 181 1.67 -4.75 15.97
C ILE A 181 1.75 -5.32 17.39
N ASP A 182 2.66 -6.25 17.64
CA ASP A 182 2.82 -6.89 18.95
C ASP A 182 3.17 -5.85 20.02
N VAL A 183 4.09 -4.91 19.72
CA VAL A 183 4.41 -3.79 20.63
C VAL A 183 3.20 -2.89 20.85
N ILE A 184 2.44 -2.55 19.81
CA ILE A 184 1.22 -1.72 19.99
C ILE A 184 0.20 -2.44 20.89
N GLN A 185 0.00 -3.74 20.69
CA GLN A 185 -0.96 -4.55 21.44
C GLN A 185 -0.54 -4.72 22.91
N LEU A 186 0.71 -5.09 23.15
CA LEU A 186 1.25 -5.31 24.50
C LEU A 186 1.20 -4.04 25.37
N PHE A 187 1.28 -2.86 24.76
CA PHE A 187 1.35 -1.59 25.51
C PHE A 187 0.09 -0.73 25.42
N HIS A 188 -0.98 -1.23 24.81
CA HIS A 188 -2.22 -0.49 24.58
C HIS A 188 -1.93 0.95 24.12
N LEU A 189 -0.98 1.11 23.18
CA LEU A 189 -0.49 2.42 22.75
C LEU A 189 -1.58 3.13 21.90
N ASP A 190 -2.65 3.58 22.55
CA ASP A 190 -3.72 4.37 21.93
C ASP A 190 -3.22 5.77 21.52
N ARG A 191 -2.11 6.24 22.12
CA ARG A 191 -1.50 7.54 21.87
C ARG A 191 0.03 7.46 21.86
N LEU A 192 0.59 6.99 20.75
CA LEU A 192 2.04 6.99 20.47
C LEU A 192 2.66 8.40 20.41
N THR A 193 1.86 9.46 20.45
CA THR A 193 2.34 10.86 20.39
C THR A 193 2.94 11.38 21.69
N ARG A 194 2.93 10.62 22.80
CA ARG A 194 3.52 11.07 24.08
C ARG A 194 5.01 10.82 24.24
N SER A 195 5.68 10.09 23.35
CA SER A 195 7.11 9.72 23.55
C SER A 195 8.12 10.86 23.36
N ARG A 196 7.68 12.10 23.09
CA ARG A 196 8.61 13.19 22.74
C ARG A 196 8.66 14.38 23.69
N SER A 197 7.90 14.41 24.80
CA SER A 197 7.80 15.64 25.60
C SER A 197 7.88 15.51 27.12
N ILE A 198 8.09 14.34 27.71
CA ILE A 198 8.32 14.21 29.16
C ILE A 198 9.40 13.15 29.38
N LYS A 199 10.45 13.47 30.15
CA LYS A 199 11.46 12.50 30.61
C LYS A 199 10.82 11.52 31.59
N LEU A 200 10.12 10.51 31.07
CA LEU A 200 9.69 9.36 31.83
C LEU A 200 10.64 8.23 31.46
N TYR A 201 11.33 7.65 32.44
CA TYR A 201 12.17 6.46 32.26
C TYR A 201 11.38 5.19 32.62
N ASP A 202 10.09 5.23 32.36
CA ASP A 202 9.13 4.18 32.67
C ASP A 202 9.10 3.09 31.60
N LYS A 203 8.41 1.99 31.90
CA LYS A 203 8.27 0.83 31.01
C LYS A 203 7.76 1.26 29.64
N THR A 204 6.75 2.14 29.62
CA THR A 204 6.16 2.72 28.40
C THR A 204 7.20 3.38 27.49
N SER A 205 8.11 4.15 28.08
CA SER A 205 9.13 4.88 27.31
C SER A 205 10.17 3.94 26.70
N ILE A 206 10.47 2.80 27.33
CA ILE A 206 11.36 1.79 26.75
C ILE A 206 10.69 1.07 25.57
N PHE A 207 9.41 0.73 25.67
CA PHE A 207 8.68 0.14 24.54
C PHE A 207 8.48 1.13 23.39
N ALA A 208 8.34 2.42 23.70
CA ALA A 208 8.35 3.47 22.68
C ALA A 208 9.68 3.50 21.90
N LEU A 209 10.84 3.27 22.55
CA LEU A 209 12.11 3.13 21.85
C LEU A 209 12.13 1.91 20.91
N GLY A 210 11.56 0.79 21.35
CA GLY A 210 11.42 -0.40 20.52
C GLY A 210 10.55 -0.14 19.28
N TYR A 211 9.42 0.55 19.46
CA TYR A 211 8.56 0.96 18.36
C TYR A 211 9.26 1.92 17.39
N ASP A 212 9.95 2.94 17.91
CA ASP A 212 10.72 3.89 17.09
C ASP A 212 11.81 3.17 16.29
N CYS A 213 12.48 2.18 16.88
CA CYS A 213 13.46 1.33 16.20
C CYS A 213 12.86 0.61 14.99
N LEU A 214 11.71 -0.06 15.15
CA LEU A 214 11.03 -0.75 14.06
C LEU A 214 10.59 0.22 12.95
N GLU A 215 10.03 1.36 13.33
CA GLU A 215 9.64 2.41 12.40
C GLU A 215 10.82 2.96 11.61
N ASN A 216 11.98 3.19 12.25
CA ASN A 216 13.20 3.64 11.57
C ASN A 216 13.71 2.62 10.55
N ILE A 217 13.62 1.32 10.87
CA ILE A 217 14.00 0.26 9.94
C ILE A 217 13.03 0.22 8.75
N LEU A 218 11.72 0.33 9.00
CA LEU A 218 10.73 0.37 7.92
C LEU A 218 10.86 1.61 7.03
N VAL A 219 11.15 2.79 7.60
CA VAL A 219 11.45 4.01 6.84
C VAL A 219 12.68 3.81 5.95
N HIS A 220 13.72 3.14 6.45
CA HIS A 220 14.91 2.81 5.67
C HIS A 220 14.56 1.85 4.51
N LEU A 221 13.72 0.85 4.77
CA LEU A 221 13.21 -0.05 3.73
C LEU A 221 12.46 0.72 2.63
N GLU A 222 11.58 1.64 2.99
CA GLU A 222 10.90 2.48 2.00
C GLU A 222 11.85 3.34 1.19
N ARG A 223 12.82 4.01 1.84
CA ARG A 223 13.71 4.94 1.16
C ARG A 223 14.64 4.27 0.15
N PHE A 224 15.20 3.11 0.49
CA PHE A 224 16.23 2.46 -0.31
C PHE A 224 15.71 1.25 -1.10
N TYR A 225 14.54 0.72 -0.76
CA TYR A 225 14.04 -0.55 -1.28
C TYR A 225 12.57 -0.52 -1.72
N SER A 226 12.00 0.67 -1.97
CA SER A 226 10.59 0.87 -2.37
C SER A 226 10.10 -0.05 -3.48
N LYS A 227 10.94 -0.37 -4.48
CA LYS A 227 10.61 -1.28 -5.60
C LYS A 227 10.25 -2.69 -5.14
N TYR A 228 10.83 -3.15 -4.04
CA TYR A 228 10.72 -4.54 -3.57
C TYR A 228 9.66 -4.74 -2.50
N LEU A 229 9.12 -3.66 -1.93
CA LEU A 229 8.12 -3.71 -0.87
C LEU A 229 6.82 -4.39 -1.32
N ASP A 230 6.19 -5.06 -0.37
CA ASP A 230 4.80 -5.48 -0.47
C ASP A 230 3.92 -4.25 -0.23
N ARG A 231 3.20 -3.85 -1.29
CA ARG A 231 2.37 -2.64 -1.27
C ARG A 231 1.04 -2.84 -0.53
N GLU A 232 0.67 -4.08 -0.21
CA GLU A 232 -0.54 -4.36 0.59
C GLU A 232 -0.34 -4.16 2.08
N LEU A 233 0.91 -4.03 2.52
CA LEU A 233 1.22 -3.85 3.92
C LEU A 233 1.07 -2.38 4.34
N PHE A 234 0.85 -2.16 5.63
CA PHE A 234 0.69 -0.83 6.21
C PHE A 234 1.96 0.02 6.07
N VAL A 235 1.76 1.30 5.77
CA VAL A 235 2.83 2.30 5.74
C VAL A 235 3.29 2.58 7.18
N PRO A 236 4.60 2.72 7.45
CA PRO A 236 5.14 3.12 8.75
C PRO A 236 4.49 4.41 9.24
N PHE A 237 4.12 4.46 10.51
CA PHE A 237 3.42 5.61 11.08
C PHE A 237 4.24 6.90 10.96
N ASN A 238 5.56 6.85 11.09
CA ASN A 238 6.42 8.03 10.92
C ASN A 238 6.33 8.59 9.48
N VAL A 239 6.22 7.70 8.50
CA VAL A 239 6.01 8.07 7.09
C VAL A 239 4.59 8.59 6.88
N ILE A 240 3.59 7.92 7.42
CA ILE A 240 2.20 8.38 7.40
C ILE A 240 2.12 9.80 7.95
N SER A 241 2.67 10.05 9.15
CA SER A 241 2.60 11.36 9.79
C SER A 241 3.18 12.45 8.89
N SER A 242 4.34 12.25 8.28
CA SER A 242 4.93 13.24 7.37
C SER A 242 4.14 13.38 6.05
N ARG A 243 3.87 12.30 5.34
CA ARG A 243 3.19 12.33 4.02
C ARG A 243 1.74 12.74 4.12
N VAL A 244 0.99 12.21 5.08
CA VAL A 244 -0.41 12.61 5.33
C VAL A 244 -0.50 14.06 5.76
N ASN A 245 0.42 14.58 6.58
CA ASN A 245 0.43 16.00 6.91
C ASN A 245 0.67 16.88 5.67
N CYS A 246 1.49 16.45 4.72
CA CYS A 246 1.64 17.13 3.43
C CYS A 246 0.43 16.94 2.49
N LEU A 247 -0.26 15.81 2.57
CA LEU A 247 -1.40 15.48 1.71
C LEU A 247 -2.70 16.15 2.16
N LYS A 248 -2.94 16.25 3.47
CA LYS A 248 -4.12 16.89 4.09
C LYS A 248 -4.49 18.24 3.48
N PRO A 249 -3.61 19.27 3.41
CA PRO A 249 -4.00 20.56 2.85
C PRO A 249 -4.38 20.47 1.37
N ARG A 250 -3.80 19.53 0.63
CA ARG A 250 -4.11 19.30 -0.79
C ARG A 250 -5.47 18.62 -0.95
N VAL A 251 -5.78 17.67 -0.07
CA VAL A 251 -7.09 17.01 0.02
C VAL A 251 -8.17 18.02 0.39
N GLU A 252 -7.96 18.87 1.39
CA GLU A 252 -8.94 19.91 1.76
C GLU A 252 -9.17 20.89 0.60
N ARG A 253 -8.11 21.32 -0.09
CA ARG A 253 -8.26 22.13 -1.31
C ARG A 253 -9.05 21.41 -2.40
N LEU A 254 -8.80 20.12 -2.61
CA LEU A 254 -9.54 19.32 -3.58
C LEU A 254 -11.02 19.20 -3.19
N LYS A 255 -11.33 19.00 -1.92
CA LYS A 255 -12.72 18.95 -1.43
C LYS A 255 -13.46 20.25 -1.75
N LEU A 256 -12.84 21.41 -1.49
CA LEU A 256 -13.43 22.71 -1.84
C LEU A 256 -13.68 22.84 -3.35
N ASN A 257 -12.72 22.40 -4.19
CA ASN A 257 -12.91 22.40 -5.63
C ASN A 257 -14.08 21.50 -6.06
N ILE A 258 -14.23 20.32 -5.48
CA ILE A 258 -15.32 19.39 -5.77
C ILE A 258 -16.66 19.99 -5.35
N ILE A 259 -16.78 20.55 -4.13
CA ILE A 259 -18.02 21.15 -3.62
C ILE A 259 -18.45 22.36 -4.44
N SER A 260 -17.48 23.11 -4.99
CA SER A 260 -17.80 24.23 -5.89
C SER A 260 -18.45 23.79 -7.20
N GLN A 261 -18.42 22.49 -7.52
CA GLN A 261 -19.14 21.92 -8.64
C GLN A 261 -20.53 21.45 -8.19
N TYR A 262 -21.54 21.73 -9.00
CA TYR A 262 -22.94 21.33 -8.74
C TYR A 262 -23.20 19.87 -9.14
N TYR A 263 -22.37 18.93 -8.68
CA TYR A 263 -22.58 17.49 -8.88
C TYR A 263 -23.69 16.95 -7.98
N ASP A 264 -24.33 15.85 -8.38
CA ASP A 264 -25.32 15.18 -7.53
C ASP A 264 -24.67 14.48 -6.32
N ALA A 265 -25.50 14.19 -5.31
CA ALA A 265 -25.04 13.70 -4.01
C ALA A 265 -24.33 12.34 -4.10
N GLU A 266 -24.80 11.44 -4.96
CA GLU A 266 -24.24 10.10 -5.14
C GLU A 266 -22.83 10.20 -5.74
N PHE A 267 -22.65 11.07 -6.73
CA PHE A 267 -21.33 11.29 -7.33
C PHE A 267 -20.37 11.98 -6.35
N LEU A 268 -20.85 12.96 -5.58
CA LEU A 268 -20.05 13.61 -4.54
C LEU A 268 -19.55 12.60 -3.50
N GLU A 269 -20.41 11.70 -3.03
CA GLU A 269 -20.03 10.63 -2.10
C GLU A 269 -18.94 9.73 -2.70
N ALA A 270 -19.11 9.32 -3.96
CA ALA A 270 -18.11 8.53 -4.68
C ALA A 270 -16.76 9.26 -4.81
N LEU A 271 -16.74 10.58 -5.05
CA LEU A 271 -15.51 11.37 -5.13
C LEU A 271 -14.84 11.59 -3.77
N PHE A 272 -15.61 11.68 -2.69
CA PHE A 272 -15.06 11.88 -1.34
C PHE A 272 -14.51 10.61 -0.72
N GLN A 273 -14.97 9.43 -1.13
CA GLN A 273 -14.59 8.17 -0.48
C GLN A 273 -13.07 7.95 -0.38
N PRO A 274 -12.25 8.16 -1.42
CA PRO A 274 -10.79 8.04 -1.31
C PRO A 274 -10.18 9.11 -0.39
N LEU A 275 -10.80 10.29 -0.30
CA LEU A 275 -10.32 11.43 0.49
C LEU A 275 -10.58 11.23 1.99
N LEU A 276 -11.65 10.52 2.34
CA LEU A 276 -11.99 10.18 3.74
C LEU A 276 -10.92 9.29 4.39
N LEU A 277 -10.23 8.46 3.61
CA LEU A 277 -9.12 7.64 4.10
C LEU A 277 -8.01 8.49 4.73
N VAL A 278 -7.73 9.68 4.19
CA VAL A 278 -6.72 10.62 4.71
C VAL A 278 -7.21 11.33 5.97
N SER A 279 -8.50 11.67 6.01
CA SER A 279 -9.12 12.33 7.16
C SER A 279 -9.20 11.41 8.39
N ASN A 280 -9.33 10.10 8.18
CA ASN A 280 -9.55 9.12 9.24
C ASN A 280 -8.30 8.36 9.70
N VAL A 281 -7.11 8.72 9.19
CA VAL A 281 -5.87 8.01 9.53
C VAL A 281 -5.56 8.14 11.02
N ASN A 282 -5.43 7.00 11.68
CA ASN A 282 -5.06 6.89 13.09
C ASN A 282 -4.33 5.56 13.33
N PRO A 283 -3.82 5.27 14.55
CA PRO A 283 -3.10 4.03 14.82
C PRO A 283 -3.89 2.74 14.53
N LYS A 284 -5.22 2.78 14.64
CA LYS A 284 -6.13 1.65 14.36
C LYS A 284 -6.52 1.60 12.87
N ASN A 285 -6.59 2.74 12.21
CA ASN A 285 -6.92 2.88 10.78
C ASN A 285 -5.71 3.36 10.00
N ARG A 286 -4.74 2.45 9.78
CA ARG A 286 -3.54 2.73 8.99
C ARG A 286 -3.79 2.55 7.50
N LEU A 287 -3.08 3.31 6.69
CA LEU A 287 -3.09 3.17 5.24
C LEU A 287 -2.06 2.14 4.79
N THR A 288 -2.41 1.34 3.78
CA THR A 288 -1.44 0.53 3.05
C THR A 288 -0.63 1.40 2.08
N TYR A 289 0.53 0.91 1.65
CA TYR A 289 1.34 1.58 0.63
C TYR A 289 0.53 1.82 -0.65
N HIS A 290 -0.28 0.83 -1.05
CA HIS A 290 -1.16 0.91 -2.20
C HIS A 290 -2.20 2.02 -2.04
N GLN A 291 -2.92 2.06 -0.92
CA GLN A 291 -3.92 3.09 -0.65
C GLN A 291 -3.29 4.49 -0.67
N LEU A 292 -2.14 4.67 -0.02
CA LEU A 292 -1.45 5.96 0.00
C LEU A 292 -1.03 6.40 -1.41
N MET A 293 -0.46 5.50 -2.20
CA MET A 293 -0.09 5.78 -3.59
C MET A 293 -1.30 6.15 -4.45
N PHE A 294 -2.43 5.45 -4.27
CA PHE A 294 -3.65 5.75 -5.03
C PHE A 294 -4.17 7.13 -4.68
N ILE A 295 -4.32 7.45 -3.38
CA ILE A 295 -4.88 8.74 -2.95
C ILE A 295 -3.98 9.90 -3.38
N GLU A 296 -2.66 9.74 -3.34
CA GLU A 296 -1.75 10.75 -3.88
C GLU A 296 -1.94 10.95 -5.38
N CYS A 297 -2.03 9.87 -6.17
CA CYS A 297 -2.30 9.95 -7.60
C CYS A 297 -3.64 10.62 -7.89
N PHE A 298 -4.71 10.15 -7.23
CA PHE A 298 -6.06 10.68 -7.31
C PHE A 298 -6.12 12.17 -6.99
N THR A 299 -5.55 12.57 -5.85
CA THR A 299 -5.52 13.96 -5.41
C THR A 299 -4.76 14.84 -6.40
N ASN A 300 -3.61 14.38 -6.89
CA ASN A 300 -2.78 15.12 -7.84
C ASN A 300 -3.49 15.32 -9.19
N LYS A 301 -4.06 14.25 -9.74
CA LYS A 301 -4.73 14.28 -11.05
C LYS A 301 -5.99 15.13 -11.00
N LEU A 302 -6.83 14.99 -9.97
CA LEU A 302 -8.03 15.80 -9.86
C LEU A 302 -7.73 17.28 -9.59
N LEU A 303 -6.73 17.61 -8.76
CA LEU A 303 -6.31 19.00 -8.60
C LEU A 303 -5.82 19.62 -9.92
N ARG A 304 -5.11 18.86 -10.75
CA ARG A 304 -4.67 19.32 -12.08
C ARG A 304 -5.86 19.48 -13.03
N PHE A 305 -6.82 18.57 -13.00
CA PHE A 305 -8.06 18.65 -13.75
C PHE A 305 -8.81 19.95 -13.42
N PHE A 306 -9.11 20.20 -12.14
CA PHE A 306 -9.81 21.41 -11.72
C PHE A 306 -9.03 22.71 -11.96
N ALA A 307 -7.70 22.66 -12.00
CA ALA A 307 -6.89 23.83 -12.31
C ALA A 307 -6.88 24.19 -13.80
N LYS A 308 -7.04 23.20 -14.70
CA LYS A 308 -7.02 23.40 -16.16
C LYS A 308 -8.40 23.72 -16.72
N GLU A 309 -9.43 23.08 -16.21
CA GLU A 309 -10.74 23.00 -16.88
C GLU A 309 -11.75 24.07 -16.46
N ASN A 310 -11.29 25.24 -15.96
CA ASN A 310 -12.12 26.38 -15.51
C ASN A 310 -13.49 26.50 -16.21
N GLN A 311 -14.49 25.82 -15.64
CA GLN A 311 -15.93 25.89 -15.95
C GLN A 311 -16.36 25.66 -17.42
N LYS A 312 -15.88 24.61 -18.09
CA LYS A 312 -16.49 24.20 -19.38
C LYS A 312 -17.63 23.18 -19.21
N ALA A 313 -18.63 23.27 -20.09
CA ALA A 313 -19.86 22.46 -20.10
C ALA A 313 -19.65 20.94 -20.28
N ASN A 314 -18.48 20.50 -20.75
CA ASN A 314 -18.12 19.07 -20.88
C ASN A 314 -17.15 18.58 -19.79
N SER A 315 -17.14 19.25 -18.63
CA SER A 315 -16.20 18.93 -17.55
C SER A 315 -16.51 17.58 -16.88
N ILE A 316 -17.78 17.16 -16.82
CA ILE A 316 -18.15 15.93 -16.11
C ILE A 316 -17.77 14.66 -16.89
N GLU A 317 -17.97 14.64 -18.21
CA GLU A 317 -17.58 13.50 -19.06
C GLU A 317 -16.05 13.33 -19.08
N LEU A 318 -15.32 14.46 -19.14
CA LEU A 318 -13.86 14.44 -19.01
C LEU A 318 -13.44 13.90 -17.64
N LEU A 319 -14.10 14.31 -16.56
CA LEU A 319 -13.83 13.80 -15.22
C LEU A 319 -14.06 12.28 -15.14
N HIS A 320 -15.14 11.76 -15.72
CA HIS A 320 -15.36 10.31 -15.81
C HIS A 320 -14.22 9.61 -16.58
N GLY A 321 -13.75 10.22 -17.67
CA GLY A 321 -12.57 9.75 -18.41
C GLY A 321 -11.32 9.66 -17.55
N TYR A 322 -11.03 10.69 -16.74
CA TYR A 322 -9.91 10.68 -15.78
C TYR A 322 -10.07 9.60 -14.71
N LEU A 323 -11.28 9.35 -14.21
CA LEU A 323 -11.55 8.30 -13.22
C LEU A 323 -11.35 6.89 -13.81
N ILE A 324 -11.70 6.68 -15.08
CA ILE A 324 -11.41 5.45 -15.82
C ILE A 324 -9.90 5.30 -16.06
N GLU A 325 -9.23 6.37 -16.48
CA GLU A 325 -7.77 6.40 -16.71
C GLU A 325 -6.98 6.02 -15.44
N MET A 326 -7.42 6.51 -14.27
CA MET A 326 -6.82 6.19 -12.97
C MET A 326 -7.21 4.81 -12.42
N ASN A 327 -8.06 4.07 -13.12
CA ASN A 327 -8.65 2.83 -12.65
C ASN A 327 -9.29 2.97 -11.25
N TYR A 328 -10.19 3.96 -11.09
CA TYR A 328 -11.01 4.12 -9.89
C TYR A 328 -12.12 3.05 -9.87
N ASN A 329 -11.72 1.78 -9.77
CA ASN A 329 -12.58 0.59 -9.78
C ASN A 329 -13.35 0.37 -8.47
N ASN A 330 -13.88 1.46 -7.93
CA ASN A 330 -14.79 1.41 -6.80
C ASN A 330 -16.16 0.86 -7.24
N PRO A 331 -16.68 -0.19 -6.59
CA PRO A 331 -17.96 -0.78 -6.97
C PRO A 331 -19.15 0.19 -6.91
N SER A 332 -19.22 1.03 -5.87
CA SER A 332 -20.29 2.03 -5.73
C SER A 332 -20.26 3.06 -6.85
N TYR A 333 -19.06 3.50 -7.24
CA TYR A 333 -18.89 4.41 -8.37
C TYR A 333 -19.28 3.77 -9.72
N PHE A 334 -18.95 2.49 -9.93
CA PHE A 334 -19.38 1.77 -11.12
C PHE A 334 -20.91 1.65 -11.20
N THR A 335 -21.57 1.31 -10.09
CA THR A 335 -23.05 1.26 -10.01
C THR A 335 -23.67 2.61 -10.35
N TYR A 336 -23.11 3.70 -9.82
CA TYR A 336 -23.52 5.06 -10.17
C TYR A 336 -23.39 5.33 -11.69
N LEU A 337 -22.25 4.99 -12.30
CA LEU A 337 -22.04 5.16 -13.75
C LEU A 337 -23.05 4.36 -14.58
N ALA A 338 -23.27 3.09 -14.24
CA ALA A 338 -24.23 2.24 -14.94
C ALA A 338 -25.65 2.81 -14.86
N PHE A 339 -26.04 3.33 -13.68
CA PHE A 339 -27.32 4.02 -13.50
C PHE A 339 -27.43 5.27 -14.40
N LYS A 340 -26.41 6.12 -14.42
CA LYS A 340 -26.39 7.32 -15.28
C LYS A 340 -26.45 6.98 -16.77
N PHE A 341 -25.73 5.96 -17.22
CA PHE A 341 -25.86 5.49 -18.60
C PHE A 341 -27.27 5.01 -18.91
N SER A 342 -27.90 4.26 -18.00
CA SER A 342 -29.28 3.79 -18.14
C SER A 342 -30.28 4.94 -18.21
N GLU A 343 -30.11 5.96 -17.36
CA GLU A 343 -30.93 7.17 -17.33
C GLU A 343 -30.84 7.93 -18.65
N GLU A 344 -29.63 8.16 -19.16
CA GLU A 344 -29.40 8.84 -20.44
C GLU A 344 -29.96 8.04 -21.63
N LEU A 345 -29.82 6.72 -21.63
CA LEU A 345 -30.41 5.87 -22.66
C LEU A 345 -31.94 5.88 -22.62
N SER A 346 -32.55 6.00 -21.45
CA SER A 346 -34.01 6.06 -21.30
C SER A 346 -34.62 7.33 -21.93
N LYS A 347 -33.85 8.42 -21.98
CA LYS A 347 -34.24 9.71 -22.58
C LYS A 347 -34.25 9.67 -24.12
N LEU A 348 -33.57 8.69 -24.73
CA LEU A 348 -33.49 8.57 -26.18
C LEU A 348 -34.75 7.91 -26.76
N PRO A 349 -35.40 8.52 -27.77
CA PRO A 349 -36.71 8.09 -28.25
C PRO A 349 -36.66 6.84 -29.15
N SER A 350 -35.56 6.63 -29.88
CA SER A 350 -35.46 5.57 -30.88
C SER A 350 -34.40 4.53 -30.51
N LEU A 351 -34.63 3.29 -30.93
CA LEU A 351 -33.67 2.19 -30.75
C LEU A 351 -32.35 2.47 -31.48
N GLU A 352 -32.42 3.04 -32.67
CA GLU A 352 -31.25 3.42 -33.48
C GLU A 352 -30.39 4.46 -32.75
N SER A 353 -31.01 5.49 -32.18
CA SER A 353 -30.32 6.50 -31.37
C SER A 353 -29.65 5.88 -30.14
N LYS A 354 -30.31 4.93 -29.46
CA LYS A 354 -29.73 4.21 -28.32
C LYS A 354 -28.50 3.39 -28.73
N GLN A 355 -28.61 2.64 -29.83
CA GLN A 355 -27.50 1.84 -30.35
C GLN A 355 -26.31 2.71 -30.76
N HIS A 356 -26.54 3.79 -31.51
CA HIS A 356 -25.48 4.72 -31.91
C HIS A 356 -24.77 5.34 -30.70
N THR A 357 -25.54 5.78 -29.69
CA THR A 357 -24.99 6.33 -28.44
C THR A 357 -24.13 5.31 -27.69
N LEU A 358 -24.61 4.08 -27.53
CA LEU A 358 -23.83 3.01 -26.90
C LEU A 358 -22.51 2.72 -27.61
N TYR A 359 -22.51 2.63 -28.94
CA TYR A 359 -21.27 2.44 -29.70
C TYR A 359 -20.32 3.64 -29.57
N SER A 360 -20.86 4.86 -29.52
CA SER A 360 -20.07 6.07 -29.29
C SER A 360 -19.40 6.07 -27.92
N TRP A 361 -20.13 5.71 -26.87
CA TRP A 361 -19.59 5.55 -25.52
C TRP A 361 -18.56 4.41 -25.45
N LEU A 362 -18.85 3.25 -26.04
CA LEU A 362 -17.93 2.11 -26.09
C LEU A 362 -16.63 2.48 -26.80
N LYS A 363 -16.70 3.19 -27.92
CA LYS A 363 -15.53 3.73 -28.63
C LYS A 363 -14.73 4.68 -27.73
N SER A 364 -15.42 5.61 -27.06
CA SER A 364 -14.78 6.60 -26.19
C SER A 364 -14.04 5.93 -25.03
N VAL A 365 -14.67 4.98 -24.35
CA VAL A 365 -14.06 4.24 -23.23
C VAL A 365 -12.89 3.36 -23.72
N ASN A 366 -13.02 2.69 -24.86
CA ASN A 366 -11.95 1.88 -25.43
C ASN A 366 -10.69 2.71 -25.74
N GLN A 367 -10.87 3.96 -26.18
CA GLN A 367 -9.78 4.87 -26.51
C GLN A 367 -9.05 5.43 -25.28
N ILE A 368 -9.60 5.31 -24.07
CA ILE A 368 -8.92 5.73 -22.85
C ILE A 368 -7.73 4.81 -22.56
N VAL A 369 -6.53 5.36 -22.48
CA VAL A 369 -5.33 4.63 -22.06
C VAL A 369 -5.33 4.54 -20.54
N ALA A 370 -5.61 3.35 -19.99
CA ALA A 370 -5.56 3.15 -18.54
C ALA A 370 -4.11 3.28 -18.03
N SER A 371 -3.95 3.97 -16.91
CA SER A 371 -2.67 4.00 -16.19
C SER A 371 -2.44 2.66 -15.51
N ASN A 372 -1.30 2.03 -15.78
CA ASN A 372 -0.88 0.81 -15.10
C ASN A 372 -0.17 1.09 -13.76
N GLU A 373 -0.07 2.36 -13.33
CA GLU A 373 0.75 2.73 -12.18
C GLU A 373 0.10 2.35 -10.84
N VAL A 374 -1.19 2.61 -10.69
CA VAL A 374 -1.97 2.41 -9.44
C VAL A 374 -3.45 2.20 -9.77
N GLN A 375 -4.16 1.40 -8.98
CA GLN A 375 -5.62 1.22 -9.03
C GLN A 375 -6.24 1.43 -7.65
N TYR A 376 -7.57 1.57 -7.54
CA TYR A 376 -8.20 1.81 -6.23
C TYR A 376 -8.25 0.55 -5.37
N ASP A 377 -8.83 -0.52 -5.91
CA ASP A 377 -8.88 -1.85 -5.29
C ASP A 377 -8.18 -2.86 -6.20
N ARG A 378 -7.33 -3.73 -5.65
CA ARG A 378 -6.63 -4.74 -6.46
C ARG A 378 -7.38 -6.04 -6.66
N ASN A 379 -8.42 -6.27 -5.87
CA ASN A 379 -9.24 -7.47 -5.94
C ASN A 379 -10.45 -7.31 -6.85
N VAL A 380 -10.67 -6.10 -7.37
CA VAL A 380 -11.78 -5.77 -8.27
C VAL A 380 -11.25 -5.60 -9.68
N VAL A 381 -12.04 -6.06 -10.66
CA VAL A 381 -11.78 -5.87 -12.09
C VAL A 381 -11.61 -4.39 -12.41
N SER A 382 -10.81 -4.06 -13.44
CA SER A 382 -10.59 -2.67 -13.81
C SER A 382 -11.90 -1.95 -14.16
N LEU A 383 -12.01 -0.67 -13.80
CA LEU A 383 -13.20 0.13 -14.10
C LEU A 383 -13.47 0.16 -15.62
N LYS A 384 -12.41 0.28 -16.42
CA LYS A 384 -12.50 0.25 -17.88
C LYS A 384 -13.16 -1.05 -18.36
N SER A 385 -12.71 -2.20 -17.87
CA SER A 385 -13.26 -3.50 -18.23
C SER A 385 -14.72 -3.64 -17.78
N SER A 386 -15.06 -3.19 -16.57
CA SER A 386 -16.44 -3.25 -16.07
C SER A 386 -17.39 -2.37 -16.91
N VAL A 387 -16.96 -1.16 -17.29
CA VAL A 387 -17.74 -0.26 -18.14
C VAL A 387 -17.90 -0.83 -19.56
N ILE A 388 -16.82 -1.37 -20.15
CA ILE A 388 -16.90 -2.03 -21.46
C ILE A 388 -17.88 -3.21 -21.41
N GLY A 389 -17.76 -4.07 -20.40
CA GLY A 389 -18.66 -5.22 -20.23
C GLY A 389 -20.13 -4.78 -20.12
N TRP A 390 -20.42 -3.75 -19.32
CA TRP A 390 -21.78 -3.22 -19.23
C TRP A 390 -22.30 -2.69 -20.56
N LEU A 391 -21.49 -1.92 -21.31
CA LEU A 391 -21.87 -1.39 -22.62
C LEU A 391 -22.10 -2.51 -23.65
N GLU A 392 -21.27 -3.55 -23.65
CA GLU A 392 -21.41 -4.70 -24.55
C GLU A 392 -22.70 -5.47 -24.27
N GLU A 393 -23.02 -5.71 -23.00
CA GLU A 393 -24.27 -6.37 -22.59
C GLU A 393 -25.50 -5.54 -22.96
N GLU A 394 -25.47 -4.22 -22.78
CA GLU A 394 -26.58 -3.34 -23.16
C GLU A 394 -26.78 -3.32 -24.69
N ILE A 395 -25.68 -3.27 -25.47
CA ILE A 395 -25.73 -3.40 -26.93
C ILE A 395 -26.35 -4.74 -27.34
N TRP A 396 -25.95 -5.83 -26.68
CA TRP A 396 -26.49 -7.16 -26.95
C TRP A 396 -27.98 -7.25 -26.59
N PHE A 397 -28.39 -6.70 -25.45
CA PHE A 397 -29.78 -6.64 -25.01
C PHE A 397 -30.66 -5.89 -26.02
N LEU A 398 -30.21 -4.72 -26.50
CA LEU A 398 -30.96 -3.95 -27.50
C LEU A 398 -31.06 -4.67 -28.85
N LYS A 399 -30.03 -5.43 -29.25
CA LYS A 399 -30.08 -6.25 -30.47
C LYS A 399 -31.05 -7.41 -30.33
N SER A 400 -31.06 -8.06 -29.18
CA SER A 400 -31.88 -9.25 -28.90
C SER A 400 -33.35 -8.92 -28.66
N THR A 401 -33.64 -7.72 -28.16
CA THR A 401 -35.02 -7.24 -27.90
C THR A 401 -35.65 -6.59 -29.14
N CYS A 402 -34.88 -6.39 -30.21
CA CYS A 402 -35.37 -5.90 -31.48
C CYS A 402 -36.23 -7.00 -32.15
N PRO A 403 -37.55 -6.81 -32.33
CA PRO A 403 -38.34 -7.79 -33.05
C PRO A 403 -37.83 -7.86 -34.48
N VAL A 404 -37.67 -9.07 -35.01
CA VAL A 404 -37.45 -9.40 -36.43
C VAL A 404 -38.69 -9.02 -37.28
N HIS A 405 -39.39 -7.92 -36.96
CA HIS A 405 -40.74 -7.61 -37.45
C HIS A 405 -40.94 -6.17 -37.94
N LEU A 406 -39.87 -5.51 -38.38
CA LEU A 406 -39.97 -4.29 -39.19
C LEU A 406 -39.49 -4.51 -40.63
N GLN A 407 -39.73 -5.70 -41.19
CA GLN A 407 -39.89 -5.81 -42.64
C GLN A 407 -41.31 -5.36 -42.98
N LEU A 408 -41.46 -4.05 -43.21
CA LEU A 408 -42.64 -3.49 -43.86
C LEU A 408 -42.82 -4.20 -45.22
N PRO A 409 -44.00 -4.80 -45.52
CA PRO A 409 -44.25 -5.41 -46.80
C PRO A 409 -44.62 -4.29 -47.77
N ASN A 410 -43.64 -3.62 -48.37
CA ASN A 410 -43.81 -2.84 -49.60
C ASN A 410 -42.43 -2.37 -50.08
N GLU A 411 -41.71 -3.26 -50.74
CA GLU A 411 -40.86 -2.99 -51.91
C GLU A 411 -40.26 -4.33 -52.36
N PRO A 412 -40.21 -4.65 -53.67
CA PRO A 412 -39.70 -5.92 -54.16
C PRO A 412 -38.17 -5.95 -53.96
N SER A 413 -37.77 -6.33 -52.75
CA SER A 413 -36.39 -6.51 -52.36
C SER A 413 -35.86 -7.77 -53.03
N SER A 414 -35.07 -7.56 -54.08
CA SER A 414 -34.02 -8.49 -54.46
C SER A 414 -32.97 -8.51 -53.34
N ALA A 415 -33.18 -9.35 -52.34
CA ALA A 415 -32.19 -9.64 -51.32
C ALA A 415 -32.11 -11.15 -51.14
N ASN A 416 -31.16 -11.76 -51.87
CA ASN A 416 -30.56 -13.02 -51.46
C ASN A 416 -29.95 -12.82 -50.07
N VAL A 417 -30.71 -13.15 -49.03
CA VAL A 417 -30.14 -13.48 -47.73
C VAL A 417 -29.35 -14.75 -47.96
N ASN A 418 -28.02 -14.61 -48.05
CA ASN A 418 -27.10 -15.74 -48.03
C ASN A 418 -27.32 -16.51 -46.72
N GLN A 419 -28.12 -17.57 -46.77
CA GLN A 419 -28.05 -18.65 -45.79
C GLN A 419 -26.62 -19.19 -45.88
N SER A 420 -25.77 -18.86 -44.92
CA SER A 420 -24.45 -19.47 -44.81
C SER A 420 -24.64 -20.99 -44.68
N GLU A 421 -24.09 -21.76 -45.62
CA GLU A 421 -24.18 -23.21 -45.60
C GLU A 421 -23.53 -23.77 -44.32
N LYS A 422 -24.33 -24.40 -43.46
CA LYS A 422 -23.84 -25.04 -42.23
C LYS A 422 -22.85 -26.15 -42.57
N VAL A 423 -21.75 -26.24 -41.81
CA VAL A 423 -20.72 -27.27 -41.98
C VAL A 423 -21.30 -28.64 -41.63
N LYS A 424 -21.32 -29.56 -42.61
CA LYS A 424 -21.85 -30.91 -42.42
C LYS A 424 -20.82 -31.84 -41.79
N MET A 425 -21.08 -32.27 -40.56
CA MET A 425 -20.27 -33.23 -39.83
C MET A 425 -20.83 -34.65 -40.02
N ASN A 426 -19.98 -35.60 -40.40
CA ASN A 426 -20.36 -37.01 -40.52
C ASN A 426 -20.38 -37.72 -39.16
N CYS A 427 -21.30 -37.28 -38.29
CA CYS A 427 -21.49 -37.79 -36.95
C CYS A 427 -22.96 -37.64 -36.53
N SER A 428 -23.38 -38.35 -35.48
CA SER A 428 -24.67 -38.11 -34.85
C SER A 428 -24.64 -36.85 -33.97
N VAL A 429 -25.82 -36.33 -33.59
CA VAL A 429 -25.91 -35.19 -32.64
C VAL A 429 -25.25 -35.52 -31.29
N SER A 430 -25.29 -36.80 -30.86
CA SER A 430 -24.66 -37.24 -29.62
C SER A 430 -23.13 -37.24 -29.73
N GLU A 431 -22.60 -37.75 -30.84
CA GLU A 431 -21.17 -37.70 -31.14
C GLU A 431 -20.66 -36.26 -31.24
N LEU A 432 -21.42 -35.36 -31.88
CA LEU A 432 -21.06 -33.94 -31.96
C LEU A 432 -20.98 -33.30 -30.58
N ALA A 433 -21.97 -33.56 -29.71
CA ALA A 433 -21.98 -33.03 -28.35
C ALA A 433 -20.76 -33.51 -27.53
N LEU A 434 -20.41 -34.79 -27.64
CA LEU A 434 -19.24 -35.36 -26.95
C LEU A 434 -17.92 -34.84 -27.54
N LEU A 435 -17.84 -34.64 -28.86
CA LEU A 435 -16.66 -34.06 -29.50
C LEU A 435 -16.43 -32.62 -29.05
N VAL A 436 -17.48 -31.80 -29.03
CA VAL A 436 -17.43 -30.41 -28.54
C VAL A 436 -17.01 -30.38 -27.07
N ARG A 437 -17.52 -31.30 -26.25
CA ARG A 437 -17.09 -31.45 -24.86
C ARG A 437 -15.61 -31.73 -24.73
N MET A 438 -15.08 -32.68 -25.49
CA MET A 438 -13.65 -32.98 -25.48
C MET A 438 -12.80 -31.79 -25.92
N LEU A 439 -13.21 -31.06 -26.96
CA LEU A 439 -12.50 -29.86 -27.43
C LEU A 439 -12.51 -28.75 -26.38
N SER A 440 -13.60 -28.61 -25.62
CA SER A 440 -13.73 -27.67 -24.51
C SER A 440 -12.86 -28.10 -23.31
N GLU A 441 -12.93 -29.37 -22.89
CA GLU A 441 -12.15 -29.91 -21.76
C GLU A 441 -10.63 -29.98 -22.03
N THR A 442 -10.21 -29.92 -23.30
CA THR A 442 -8.79 -29.87 -23.71
C THR A 442 -8.30 -28.46 -24.03
N ASP A 443 -9.09 -27.42 -23.71
CA ASP A 443 -8.82 -26.00 -23.98
C ASP A 443 -8.58 -25.68 -25.48
N LEU A 444 -9.02 -26.55 -26.40
CA LEU A 444 -8.95 -26.31 -27.84
C LEU A 444 -10.03 -25.35 -28.32
N VAL A 445 -11.14 -25.23 -27.58
CA VAL A 445 -12.23 -24.29 -27.82
C VAL A 445 -12.57 -23.59 -26.52
N SER A 446 -12.55 -22.25 -26.53
CA SER A 446 -12.91 -21.41 -25.38
C SER A 446 -14.14 -20.55 -25.68
N SER A 447 -15.14 -20.61 -24.82
CA SER A 447 -16.36 -19.78 -24.85
C SER A 447 -16.60 -19.15 -23.48
N LYS A 448 -17.23 -17.96 -23.40
CA LYS A 448 -17.49 -17.31 -22.10
C LYS A 448 -18.52 -18.10 -21.29
N THR A 449 -19.46 -18.80 -21.95
CA THR A 449 -20.47 -19.64 -21.29
C THR A 449 -20.79 -20.92 -22.08
N HIS A 450 -21.26 -21.96 -21.38
CA HIS A 450 -21.75 -23.20 -21.99
C HIS A 450 -22.87 -22.96 -23.01
N ARG A 451 -23.76 -22.00 -22.73
CA ARG A 451 -24.87 -21.67 -23.63
C ARG A 451 -24.37 -21.08 -24.95
N GLU A 452 -23.41 -20.16 -24.89
CA GLU A 452 -22.78 -19.55 -26.06
C GLU A 452 -22.08 -20.60 -26.93
N LEU A 453 -21.39 -21.58 -26.30
CA LEU A 453 -20.78 -22.69 -27.03
C LEU A 453 -21.83 -23.52 -27.78
N MET A 454 -22.95 -23.85 -27.13
CA MET A 454 -24.01 -24.63 -27.78
C MET A 454 -24.66 -23.86 -28.92
N GLU A 455 -24.92 -22.55 -28.76
CA GLU A 455 -25.48 -21.67 -29.80
C GLU A 455 -24.55 -21.58 -31.01
N GLN A 456 -23.25 -21.35 -30.79
CA GLN A 456 -22.25 -21.32 -31.86
C GLN A 456 -22.19 -22.65 -32.62
N ILE A 457 -22.34 -23.78 -31.92
CA ILE A 457 -22.34 -25.09 -32.58
C ILE A 457 -23.62 -25.32 -33.39
N THR A 458 -24.80 -24.95 -32.87
CA THR A 458 -26.07 -25.14 -33.58
C THR A 458 -26.25 -24.22 -34.79
N ASP A 459 -25.62 -23.05 -34.75
CA ASP A 459 -25.69 -22.05 -35.83
C ASP A 459 -24.76 -22.40 -36.99
N ASN A 460 -23.60 -22.99 -36.71
CA ASN A 460 -22.55 -23.22 -37.70
C ASN A 460 -22.46 -24.67 -38.20
N PHE A 461 -22.97 -25.66 -37.43
CA PHE A 461 -22.82 -27.07 -37.76
C PHE A 461 -24.15 -27.80 -37.96
N GLN A 462 -24.13 -28.76 -38.87
CA GLN A 462 -25.20 -29.74 -39.08
C GLN A 462 -24.63 -31.16 -39.03
N THR A 463 -25.46 -32.15 -38.68
CA THR A 463 -25.05 -33.56 -38.63
C THR A 463 -25.46 -34.31 -39.89
N SER A 464 -25.03 -35.56 -40.05
CA SER A 464 -25.39 -36.38 -41.21
C SER A 464 -26.91 -36.63 -41.32
N LYS A 465 -27.64 -36.56 -40.20
CA LYS A 465 -29.08 -36.86 -40.11
C LYS A 465 -29.97 -35.67 -39.75
N VAL A 466 -29.41 -34.58 -39.21
CA VAL A 466 -30.18 -33.42 -38.70
C VAL A 466 -29.53 -32.12 -39.14
N GLN A 467 -30.28 -31.30 -39.90
CA GLN A 467 -29.87 -29.98 -40.38
C GLN A 467 -29.95 -28.91 -39.29
N ASP A 468 -31.07 -28.87 -38.55
CA ASP A 468 -31.28 -27.94 -37.45
C ASP A 468 -31.23 -28.67 -36.11
N ILE A 469 -30.09 -28.51 -35.43
CA ILE A 469 -29.84 -29.10 -34.13
C ILE A 469 -30.45 -28.20 -33.06
N SER A 470 -31.30 -28.73 -32.21
CA SER A 470 -31.82 -27.95 -31.08
C SER A 470 -30.77 -27.84 -29.98
N ILE A 471 -30.58 -26.62 -29.45
CA ILE A 471 -29.67 -26.31 -28.34
C ILE A 471 -29.94 -27.24 -27.15
N LYS A 472 -31.21 -27.49 -26.83
CA LYS A 472 -31.63 -28.39 -25.73
C LYS A 472 -31.19 -29.84 -25.96
N SER A 473 -31.31 -30.36 -27.18
CA SER A 473 -30.89 -31.73 -27.49
C SER A 473 -29.36 -31.87 -27.44
N LEU A 474 -28.64 -30.88 -27.97
CA LEU A 474 -27.17 -30.86 -27.94
C LEU A 474 -26.64 -30.76 -26.50
N SER A 475 -27.22 -29.86 -25.69
CA SER A 475 -26.81 -29.67 -24.30
C SER A 475 -27.07 -30.90 -23.43
N ASN A 476 -28.20 -31.60 -23.59
CA ASN A 476 -28.46 -32.82 -22.81
C ASN A 476 -27.42 -33.91 -23.13
N LYS A 477 -27.09 -34.07 -24.41
CA LYS A 477 -26.12 -35.08 -24.89
C LYS A 477 -24.67 -34.75 -24.56
N TYR A 478 -24.39 -33.48 -24.28
CA TYR A 478 -23.08 -33.00 -23.84
C TYR A 478 -22.75 -33.53 -22.43
N TYR A 479 -23.69 -33.43 -21.49
CA TYR A 479 -23.47 -33.85 -20.10
C TYR A 479 -23.59 -35.35 -19.89
N GLU A 480 -24.52 -36.00 -20.59
CA GLU A 480 -24.83 -37.42 -20.43
C GLU A 480 -24.56 -38.21 -21.73
N PRO A 481 -23.29 -38.44 -22.09
CA PRO A 481 -22.97 -39.28 -23.25
C PRO A 481 -23.22 -40.76 -22.94
N ASP A 482 -23.88 -41.46 -23.86
CA ASP A 482 -24.07 -42.91 -23.76
C ASP A 482 -22.80 -43.68 -24.15
N THR A 483 -22.68 -44.92 -23.66
CA THR A 483 -21.50 -45.77 -23.89
C THR A 483 -21.20 -46.02 -25.37
N ASN A 484 -22.23 -46.07 -26.22
CA ASN A 484 -22.03 -46.27 -27.66
C ASN A 484 -21.45 -45.01 -28.32
N THR A 485 -21.93 -43.82 -27.94
CA THR A 485 -21.37 -42.53 -28.37
C THR A 485 -19.90 -42.39 -27.96
N ILE A 486 -19.54 -42.81 -26.74
CA ILE A 486 -18.14 -42.79 -26.27
C ILE A 486 -17.25 -43.70 -27.13
N ASN A 487 -17.68 -44.93 -27.40
CA ASN A 487 -16.91 -45.86 -28.22
C ASN A 487 -16.75 -45.36 -29.67
N ALA A 488 -17.80 -44.78 -30.25
CA ALA A 488 -17.75 -44.20 -31.59
C ALA A 488 -16.77 -43.01 -31.68
N ILE A 489 -16.73 -42.13 -30.67
CA ILE A 489 -15.75 -41.02 -30.63
C ILE A 489 -14.33 -41.55 -30.41
N LYS A 490 -14.12 -42.56 -29.57
CA LYS A 490 -12.80 -43.21 -29.39
C LYS A 490 -12.26 -43.74 -30.71
N GLU A 491 -13.07 -44.46 -31.49
CA GLU A 491 -12.66 -44.96 -32.80
C GLU A 491 -12.27 -43.82 -33.75
N LYS A 492 -13.03 -42.73 -33.77
CA LYS A 492 -12.73 -41.55 -34.60
C LYS A 492 -11.42 -40.87 -34.18
N VAL A 493 -11.17 -40.73 -32.87
CA VAL A 493 -9.90 -40.18 -32.35
C VAL A 493 -8.72 -41.08 -32.71
N ILE A 494 -8.86 -42.41 -32.59
CA ILE A 494 -7.84 -43.38 -33.00
C ILE A 494 -7.57 -43.26 -34.50
N GLN A 495 -8.60 -43.09 -35.34
CA GLN A 495 -8.42 -42.85 -36.77
C GLN A 495 -7.68 -41.53 -37.06
N MET A 496 -7.98 -40.45 -36.32
CA MET A 496 -7.25 -39.18 -36.44
C MET A 496 -5.78 -39.34 -36.04
N LEU A 497 -5.50 -40.07 -34.96
CA LEU A 497 -4.15 -40.35 -34.48
C LEU A 497 -3.37 -41.23 -35.48
N ASN A 498 -4.00 -42.26 -36.04
CA ASN A 498 -3.39 -43.09 -37.08
C ASN A 498 -3.08 -42.27 -38.33
N LYS A 499 -3.99 -41.38 -38.75
CA LYS A 499 -3.70 -40.45 -39.86
C LYS A 499 -2.56 -39.50 -39.55
N LEU A 500 -2.48 -39.00 -38.32
CA LEU A 500 -1.37 -38.14 -37.89
C LEU A 500 -0.03 -38.86 -37.92
N ASN A 501 0.01 -40.15 -37.61
CA ASN A 501 1.22 -40.98 -37.73
C ASN A 501 1.63 -41.29 -39.18
N HIS A 502 0.75 -41.02 -40.15
CA HIS A 502 0.99 -41.18 -41.59
C HIS A 502 1.18 -39.85 -42.33
N LEU A 503 1.03 -38.72 -41.64
CA LEU A 503 1.43 -37.38 -42.10
C LEU A 503 2.90 -37.15 -41.75
#